data_AF-A0A1S3HE15-F1
#
_entry.id   AF-A0A1S3HE15-F1
#
_cell.length_a   1.000
_cell.length_b   1.000
_cell.length_c   1.000
_cell.angle_alpha   90.00
_cell.angle_beta   90.00
_cell.angle_gamma   90.00
#
_symmetry.space_group_name_H-M   'P 1'
#
loop_
_entity.id
_entity.type
_entity.pdbx_description
1 polymer ?
#
loop_
_entity_poly.entity_id
_entity_poly.type
_entity_poly.pdbx_seq_one_letter_code
_entity_poly.pdbx_strand_id
1 'polypeptide(L)'
;MAASIVVDTAAALSEVNKALQNIKEGLYQVKVSQTDATELQRKLEGELFEKWEEGCEVMAAKNIAIANITQYLDHMQKAYEGIDADMREKMNGIHWSEDWHYKIMEFKFNKKDQSGARYGMVAFGKSADGLSVDCMYVLYKMDFKIAPQRIVTEKNHSAVFGLFQWTTHEEKIVERDLGLKSVQLLQNFFRMKALQGFYKEGVIDSINYVPSIEDVGEAVIDAQ
;
A
#
# COMPACT_ATOMS: atom_id res chain seq x y z
N MET A 1 50.89 33.18 -8.88
CA MET A 1 50.45 31.78 -8.99
C MET A 1 49.17 31.64 -8.19
N ALA A 2 48.02 31.59 -8.85
CA ALA A 2 46.74 31.36 -8.20
C ALA A 2 46.48 29.85 -8.20
N ALA A 3 46.41 29.25 -7.01
CA ALA A 3 45.95 27.88 -6.84
C ALA A 3 44.41 27.89 -6.96
N SER A 4 43.92 27.31 -8.05
CA SER A 4 42.49 27.10 -8.26
C SER A 4 41.99 26.04 -7.28
N ILE A 5 41.07 26.45 -6.40
CA ILE A 5 40.30 25.55 -5.54
C ILE A 5 39.34 24.78 -6.44
N VAL A 6 39.73 23.56 -6.83
CA VAL A 6 38.84 22.55 -7.40
C VAL A 6 38.69 21.45 -6.36
N VAL A 7 38.09 21.79 -5.24
CA VAL A 7 37.65 20.84 -4.21
C VAL A 7 36.27 21.31 -3.80
N ASP A 8 35.21 20.62 -4.24
CA ASP A 8 34.07 20.21 -3.40
C ASP A 8 32.78 19.81 -4.13
N THR A 9 32.71 19.85 -5.45
CA THR A 9 31.45 19.44 -6.11
C THR A 9 31.18 17.95 -5.96
N ALA A 10 32.20 17.10 -5.93
CA ALA A 10 32.06 15.64 -5.85
C ALA A 10 31.79 15.11 -4.42
N ALA A 11 32.30 15.77 -3.37
CA ALA A 11 31.98 15.43 -1.98
C ALA A 11 30.57 15.91 -1.60
N ALA A 12 30.17 17.09 -2.08
CA ALA A 12 28.79 17.59 -1.98
C ALA A 12 27.79 16.73 -2.80
N LEU A 13 28.26 16.09 -3.88
CA LEU A 13 27.53 15.07 -4.64
C LEU A 13 27.68 13.64 -4.09
N SER A 14 28.54 13.36 -3.10
CA SER A 14 28.59 12.05 -2.43
C SER A 14 27.87 12.04 -1.08
N GLU A 15 27.70 13.22 -0.47
CA GLU A 15 26.54 13.54 0.38
C GLU A 15 25.23 13.64 -0.43
N VAL A 16 25.11 12.89 -1.55
CA VAL A 16 23.88 12.75 -2.31
C VAL A 16 22.83 12.11 -1.41
N ASN A 17 22.10 13.01 -0.76
CA ASN A 17 20.90 12.89 0.01
C ASN A 17 20.76 11.56 0.77
N LYS A 18 21.54 11.39 1.84
CA LYS A 18 21.48 10.23 2.75
C LYS A 18 20.05 9.95 3.23
N ALA A 19 19.20 10.97 3.36
CA ALA A 19 17.77 10.81 3.65
C ALA A 19 17.03 10.03 2.55
N LEU A 20 17.25 10.38 1.28
CA LEU A 20 16.69 9.63 0.15
C LEU A 20 17.22 8.19 0.11
N GLN A 21 18.52 7.98 0.37
CA GLN A 21 19.08 6.63 0.46
C GLN A 21 18.43 5.81 1.58
N ASN A 22 18.26 6.40 2.77
CA ASN A 22 17.56 5.75 3.87
C ASN A 22 16.11 5.38 3.50
N ILE A 23 15.40 6.24 2.76
CA ILE A 23 14.06 5.93 2.23
C ILE A 23 14.12 4.76 1.26
N LYS A 24 15.06 4.76 0.30
CA LYS A 24 15.23 3.67 -0.67
C LYS A 24 15.51 2.34 0.04
N GLU A 25 16.42 2.34 1.00
CA GLU A 25 16.77 1.17 1.81
C GLU A 25 15.57 0.66 2.60
N GLY A 26 14.83 1.55 3.25
CA GLY A 26 13.62 1.21 3.98
C GLY A 26 12.56 0.60 3.05
N LEU A 27 12.29 1.24 1.92
CA LEU A 27 11.26 0.78 0.97
C LEU A 27 11.66 -0.56 0.35
N TYR A 28 12.96 -0.83 0.19
CA TYR A 28 13.47 -2.13 -0.24
C TYR A 28 13.27 -3.24 0.82
N GLN A 29 13.11 -2.91 2.11
CA GLN A 29 12.73 -3.91 3.12
C GLN A 29 11.27 -4.36 2.97
N VAL A 30 10.43 -3.58 2.27
CA VAL A 30 9.03 -3.93 2.03
C VAL A 30 8.95 -4.98 0.92
N LYS A 31 8.70 -6.21 1.33
CA LYS A 31 8.56 -7.37 0.42
C LYS A 31 7.16 -7.45 -0.17
N VAL A 32 7.08 -7.89 -1.42
CA VAL A 32 5.82 -8.19 -2.13
C VAL A 32 5.98 -9.39 -3.05
N SER A 33 4.92 -10.19 -3.21
CA SER A 33 4.89 -11.28 -4.19
C SER A 33 4.27 -10.78 -5.50
N GLN A 34 5.08 -10.69 -6.56
CA GLN A 34 4.59 -10.30 -7.89
C GLN A 34 3.70 -11.39 -8.50
N THR A 35 4.05 -12.66 -8.27
CA THR A 35 3.32 -13.82 -8.78
C THR A 35 1.88 -13.82 -8.27
N ASP A 36 1.70 -13.71 -6.95
CA ASP A 36 0.39 -13.70 -6.32
C ASP A 36 -0.43 -12.47 -6.69
N ALA A 37 0.21 -11.31 -6.78
CA ALA A 37 -0.46 -10.08 -7.21
C ALA A 37 -0.94 -10.18 -8.67
N THR A 38 -0.14 -10.79 -9.55
CA THR A 38 -0.52 -11.01 -10.96
C THR A 38 -1.65 -12.04 -11.08
N GLU A 39 -1.60 -13.12 -10.30
CA GLU A 39 -2.68 -14.10 -10.27
C GLU A 39 -3.98 -13.48 -9.75
N LEU A 40 -3.91 -12.68 -8.69
CA LEU A 40 -5.07 -11.95 -8.19
C LEU A 40 -5.60 -10.99 -9.26
N GLN A 41 -4.74 -10.21 -9.92
CA GLN A 41 -5.16 -9.30 -10.98
C GLN A 41 -5.94 -10.04 -12.08
N ARG A 42 -5.46 -11.21 -12.53
CA ARG A 42 -6.17 -12.03 -13.53
C ARG A 42 -7.53 -12.52 -13.03
N LYS A 43 -7.66 -12.86 -11.75
CA LYS A 43 -8.95 -13.23 -11.13
C LYS A 43 -9.88 -12.02 -11.04
N LEU A 44 -9.36 -10.85 -10.67
CA LEU A 44 -10.12 -9.62 -10.60
C LEU A 44 -10.65 -9.19 -11.97
N GLU A 45 -9.82 -9.28 -13.01
CA GLU A 45 -10.16 -9.00 -14.41
C GLU A 45 -11.16 -10.01 -15.00
N GLY A 46 -11.11 -11.28 -14.56
CA GLY A 46 -11.94 -12.35 -15.09
C GLY A 46 -13.26 -12.62 -14.37
N GLU A 47 -13.36 -12.32 -13.07
CA GLU A 47 -14.48 -12.82 -12.23
C GLU A 47 -15.25 -11.74 -11.46
N LEU A 48 -14.65 -10.57 -11.16
CA LEU A 48 -15.17 -9.71 -10.10
C LEU A 48 -15.55 -8.30 -10.53
N PHE A 49 -15.03 -7.72 -11.62
CA PHE A 49 -15.24 -6.29 -11.91
C PHE A 49 -15.78 -5.98 -13.31
N GLU A 50 -16.99 -5.41 -13.38
CA GLU A 50 -17.57 -4.86 -14.62
C GLU A 50 -16.85 -3.58 -15.09
N LYS A 51 -16.25 -2.83 -14.16
CA LYS A 51 -15.47 -1.61 -14.40
C LYS A 51 -14.33 -1.53 -13.38
N TRP A 52 -13.20 -1.02 -13.84
CA TRP A 52 -11.97 -0.92 -13.07
C TRP A 52 -11.27 0.39 -13.42
N GLU A 53 -11.02 1.21 -12.40
CA GLU A 53 -10.29 2.47 -12.54
C GLU A 53 -9.21 2.52 -11.46
N GLU A 54 -7.95 2.67 -11.89
CA GLU A 54 -6.79 2.79 -11.01
C GLU A 54 -6.26 4.22 -11.02
N GLY A 55 -5.93 4.72 -9.84
CA GLY A 55 -5.19 5.96 -9.65
C GLY A 55 -3.96 5.71 -8.79
N CYS A 56 -2.86 6.38 -9.10
CA CYS A 56 -1.68 6.39 -8.24
C CYS A 56 -1.17 7.83 -8.11
N GLU A 57 -1.15 8.32 -6.88
CA GLU A 57 -0.63 9.64 -6.54
C GLU A 57 0.67 9.43 -5.77
N VAL A 58 1.73 10.11 -6.20
CA VAL A 58 3.04 10.07 -5.53
C VAL A 58 3.46 11.49 -5.25
N MET A 59 4.03 11.72 -4.07
CA MET A 59 4.55 13.01 -3.67
C MET A 59 5.92 12.83 -3.01
N ALA A 60 6.81 13.78 -3.30
CA ALA A 60 8.12 13.89 -2.69
C ALA A 60 8.27 15.30 -2.08
N ALA A 61 8.49 15.36 -0.78
CA ALA A 61 8.88 16.57 -0.06
C ALA A 61 10.29 16.37 0.49
N LYS A 62 11.22 17.23 0.10
CA LYS A 62 12.64 17.10 0.44
C LYS A 62 13.08 18.20 1.39
N ASN A 63 14.09 17.90 2.20
CA ASN A 63 14.75 18.85 3.09
C ASN A 63 13.77 19.57 4.04
N ILE A 64 12.84 18.81 4.64
CA ILE A 64 11.93 19.33 5.66
C ILE A 64 12.73 19.52 6.93
N ALA A 65 12.90 20.75 7.37
CA ALA A 65 13.60 21.04 8.63
C ALA A 65 12.92 20.32 9.80
N ILE A 66 13.69 19.65 10.66
CA ILE A 66 13.16 18.97 11.86
C ILE A 66 12.35 19.91 12.75
N ALA A 67 12.76 21.18 12.85
CA ALA A 67 12.01 22.20 13.60
C ALA A 67 10.58 22.43 13.07
N ASN A 68 10.34 22.15 11.78
CA ASN A 68 9.05 22.32 11.12
C ASN A 68 8.28 21.00 10.94
N ILE A 69 8.83 19.86 11.39
CA ILE A 69 8.25 18.54 11.10
C ILE A 69 6.81 18.42 11.60
N THR A 70 6.51 18.91 12.80
CA THR A 70 5.16 18.85 13.36
C THR A 70 4.14 19.58 12.49
N GLN A 71 4.48 20.79 12.03
CA GLN A 71 3.60 21.57 11.15
C GLN A 71 3.42 20.90 9.79
N TYR A 72 4.49 20.28 9.27
CA TYR A 72 4.43 19.50 8.04
C TYR A 72 3.51 18.29 8.19
N LEU A 73 3.61 17.54 9.29
CA LEU A 73 2.72 16.41 9.57
C LEU A 73 1.25 16.84 9.72
N ASP A 74 0.99 17.99 10.34
CA ASP A 74 -0.37 18.56 10.43
C ASP A 74 -0.92 18.98 9.07
N HIS A 75 -0.06 19.50 8.19
CA HIS A 75 -0.44 19.76 6.80
C HIS A 75 -0.76 18.45 6.08
N MET A 76 0.05 17.40 6.29
CA MET A 76 -0.18 16.11 5.65
C MET A 76 -1.55 15.52 6.02
N GLN A 77 -1.92 15.55 7.30
CA GLN A 77 -3.22 15.10 7.79
C GLN A 77 -4.40 15.85 7.15
N LYS A 78 -4.22 17.14 6.84
CA LYS A 78 -5.26 17.97 6.23
C LYS A 78 -5.33 17.82 4.71
N ALA A 79 -4.19 17.62 4.07
CA ALA A 79 -4.05 17.70 2.62
C ALA A 79 -4.14 16.34 1.91
N TYR A 80 -3.69 15.26 2.54
CA TYR A 80 -3.60 13.95 1.91
C TYR A 80 -4.64 12.98 2.44
N GLU A 81 -5.27 12.28 1.51
CA GLU A 81 -6.24 11.24 1.82
C GLU A 81 -5.58 10.06 2.55
N GLY A 82 -6.28 9.52 3.55
CA GLY A 82 -5.85 8.35 4.33
C GLY A 82 -4.83 8.64 5.45
N ILE A 83 -4.36 9.88 5.61
CA ILE A 83 -3.64 10.32 6.80
C ILE A 83 -4.65 10.83 7.83
N ASP A 84 -5.21 9.91 8.61
CA ASP A 84 -6.16 10.23 9.68
C ASP A 84 -5.45 10.56 11.01
N ALA A 85 -6.23 10.72 12.09
CA ALA A 85 -5.69 11.03 13.42
C ALA A 85 -4.78 9.93 13.98
N ASP A 86 -5.09 8.66 13.75
CA ASP A 86 -4.29 7.52 14.22
C ASP A 86 -2.94 7.47 13.47
N MET A 87 -2.99 7.59 12.14
CA MET A 87 -1.80 7.65 11.31
C MET A 87 -0.92 8.86 11.68
N ARG A 88 -1.54 10.02 11.91
CA ARG A 88 -0.86 11.24 12.36
C ARG A 88 -0.19 11.05 13.72
N GLU A 89 -0.84 10.35 14.64
CA GLU A 89 -0.28 10.05 15.96
C GLU A 89 0.96 9.14 15.84
N LYS A 90 0.89 8.09 15.01
CA LYS A 90 2.03 7.21 14.71
C LYS A 90 3.24 7.99 14.16
N MET A 91 2.99 9.00 13.31
CA MET A 91 4.05 9.87 12.77
C MET A 91 4.75 10.73 13.84
N ASN A 92 4.13 11.02 15.00
CA ASN A 92 4.78 11.79 16.06
C ASN A 92 6.08 11.15 16.55
N GLY A 93 6.21 9.82 16.44
CA GLY A 93 7.44 9.10 16.81
C GLY A 93 8.69 9.54 16.03
N ILE A 94 8.54 10.32 14.94
CA ILE A 94 9.64 10.96 14.21
C ILE A 94 10.31 12.05 15.06
N HIS A 95 9.52 12.82 15.81
CA HIS A 95 10.00 13.94 16.62
C HIS A 95 10.70 13.48 17.91
N TRP A 96 10.24 12.37 18.50
CA TRP A 96 10.65 11.92 19.84
C TRP A 96 11.86 10.97 19.86
N SER A 97 12.32 10.50 18.69
CA SER A 97 13.42 9.56 18.60
C SER A 97 14.60 10.20 17.88
N GLU A 98 15.74 10.25 18.55
CA GLU A 98 16.98 10.77 17.96
C GLU A 98 17.64 9.72 17.03
N ASP A 99 17.47 8.44 17.35
CA ASP A 99 18.13 7.31 16.70
C ASP A 99 17.18 6.55 15.75
N TRP A 100 17.07 7.07 14.53
CA TRP A 100 16.44 6.38 13.39
C TRP A 100 16.99 6.93 12.07
N HIS A 101 16.99 6.09 11.04
CA HIS A 101 17.45 6.46 9.70
C HIS A 101 16.28 6.59 8.71
N TYR A 102 15.30 5.68 8.81
CA TYR A 102 14.03 5.76 8.07
C TYR A 102 12.85 5.33 8.93
N LYS A 103 11.64 5.74 8.52
CA LYS A 103 10.37 5.20 9.04
C LYS A 103 9.40 5.01 7.89
N ILE A 104 8.78 3.83 7.81
CA ILE A 104 7.74 3.53 6.83
C ILE A 104 6.45 3.23 7.58
N MET A 105 5.38 3.87 7.16
CA MET A 105 4.05 3.65 7.70
C MET A 105 3.10 3.37 6.54
N GLU A 106 2.29 2.34 6.70
CA GLU A 106 1.26 1.96 5.73
C GLU A 106 -0.11 2.28 6.32
N PHE A 107 -1.04 2.73 5.49
CA PHE A 107 -2.44 2.89 5.87
C PHE A 107 -3.33 2.23 4.83
N LYS A 108 -4.42 1.62 5.32
CA LYS A 108 -5.42 0.94 4.52
C LYS A 108 -6.73 1.68 4.74
N PHE A 109 -7.33 2.16 3.66
CA PHE A 109 -8.61 2.85 3.73
C PHE A 109 -9.64 2.11 2.89
N ASN A 110 -10.58 1.46 3.56
CA ASN A 110 -11.81 0.96 2.96
C ASN A 110 -12.93 1.92 3.34
N LYS A 111 -13.43 2.67 2.36
CA LYS A 111 -14.72 3.33 2.55
C LYS A 111 -15.79 2.24 2.62
N LYS A 112 -16.76 2.45 3.51
CA LYS A 112 -17.72 1.49 4.08
C LYS A 112 -18.64 0.77 3.07
N ASP A 113 -18.49 1.06 1.79
CA ASP A 113 -19.47 0.83 0.72
C ASP A 113 -19.08 -0.34 -0.21
N GLN A 114 -18.01 -1.09 0.09
CA GLN A 114 -17.48 -2.21 -0.74
C GLN A 114 -17.16 -1.82 -2.20
N SER A 115 -17.17 -0.53 -2.52
CA SER A 115 -16.99 0.02 -3.86
C SER A 115 -15.65 0.75 -3.97
N GLY A 116 -14.58 -0.02 -4.00
CA GLY A 116 -13.20 0.49 -4.10
C GLY A 116 -12.41 0.42 -2.79
N ALA A 117 -11.09 0.37 -2.94
CA ALA A 117 -10.15 0.38 -1.83
C ALA A 117 -8.96 1.30 -2.13
N ARG A 118 -8.40 1.84 -1.05
CA ARG A 118 -7.27 2.76 -1.09
C ARG A 118 -6.18 2.24 -0.17
N TYR A 119 -4.95 2.40 -0.61
CA TYR A 119 -3.78 1.98 0.12
C TYR A 119 -2.70 3.02 -0.05
N GLY A 120 -2.03 3.39 1.03
CA GLY A 120 -0.92 4.31 0.94
C GLY A 120 0.24 3.97 1.85
N MET A 121 1.39 4.52 1.49
CA MET A 121 2.60 4.45 2.28
C MET A 121 3.17 5.85 2.45
N VAL A 122 3.71 6.11 3.64
CA VAL A 122 4.53 7.29 3.91
C VAL A 122 5.89 6.80 4.37
N ALA A 123 6.94 7.20 3.66
CA ALA A 123 8.32 6.90 3.98
C ALA A 123 9.06 8.18 4.34
N PHE A 124 9.67 8.20 5.52
CA PHE A 124 10.52 9.28 6.00
C PHE A 124 11.97 8.81 6.01
N GLY A 125 12.89 9.68 5.63
CA GLY A 125 14.34 9.48 5.73
C GLY A 125 14.98 10.66 6.43
N LYS A 126 15.81 10.39 7.43
CA LYS A 126 16.55 11.43 8.16
C LYS A 126 17.87 11.73 7.45
N SER A 127 18.23 13.01 7.36
CA SER A 127 19.54 13.42 6.82
C SER A 127 20.68 13.01 7.75
N ALA A 128 21.90 12.98 7.23
CA ALA A 128 23.09 12.55 7.96
C ALA A 128 23.40 13.43 9.18
N ASP A 129 23.17 14.73 9.04
CA ASP A 129 23.30 15.75 10.10
C ASP A 129 22.12 15.75 11.08
N GLY A 130 21.07 14.99 10.79
CA GLY A 130 19.84 14.94 11.57
C GLY A 130 19.02 16.22 11.59
N LEU A 131 19.34 17.22 10.75
CA LEU A 131 18.67 18.53 10.73
C LEU A 131 17.43 18.56 9.84
N SER A 132 17.33 17.63 8.90
CA SER A 132 16.26 17.58 7.92
C SER A 132 15.73 16.16 7.70
N VAL A 133 14.54 16.10 7.12
CA VAL A 133 13.84 14.86 6.76
C VAL A 133 13.32 14.98 5.34
N ASP A 134 13.50 13.92 4.56
CA ASP A 134 12.76 13.72 3.32
C ASP A 134 11.51 12.89 3.61
N CYS A 135 10.42 13.19 2.93
CA CYS A 135 9.15 12.48 3.02
C CYS A 135 8.69 12.08 1.62
N MET A 136 8.42 10.80 1.44
CA MET A 136 7.79 10.25 0.25
C MET A 136 6.42 9.70 0.62
N TYR A 137 5.43 10.01 -0.19
CA TYR A 137 4.06 9.56 -0.02
C TYR A 137 3.61 8.90 -1.31
N VAL A 138 2.88 7.79 -1.18
CA VAL A 138 2.13 7.19 -2.28
C VAL A 138 0.73 6.86 -1.80
N LEU A 139 -0.24 7.10 -2.68
CA LEU A 139 -1.61 6.65 -2.54
C LEU A 139 -2.01 5.95 -3.82
N TYR A 140 -2.27 4.65 -3.70
CA TYR A 140 -2.87 3.86 -4.74
C TYR A 140 -4.38 3.71 -4.47
N LYS A 141 -5.18 4.00 -5.49
CA LYS A 141 -6.65 3.99 -5.46
C LYS A 141 -7.13 3.01 -6.51
N MET A 142 -8.15 2.24 -6.15
CA MET A 142 -8.74 1.25 -7.03
C MET A 142 -10.23 1.22 -6.76
N ASP A 143 -11.02 1.70 -7.71
CA ASP A 143 -12.47 1.61 -7.63
C ASP A 143 -12.95 0.32 -8.31
N PHE A 144 -13.73 -0.46 -7.56
CA PHE A 144 -14.15 -1.78 -7.97
C PHE A 144 -15.52 -2.12 -7.38
N LYS A 145 -16.27 -3.02 -8.01
CA LYS A 145 -17.57 -3.49 -7.51
C LYS A 145 -17.59 -5.01 -7.42
N ILE A 146 -17.62 -5.58 -6.23
CA ILE A 146 -17.62 -7.05 -6.06
C ILE A 146 -18.87 -7.66 -6.70
N ALA A 147 -18.67 -8.60 -7.62
CA ALA A 147 -19.77 -9.38 -8.19
C ALA A 147 -20.44 -10.25 -7.10
N PRO A 148 -21.77 -10.24 -7.00
CA PRO A 148 -22.48 -11.02 -6.00
C PRO A 148 -22.37 -12.52 -6.30
N GLN A 149 -22.41 -13.35 -5.26
CA GLN A 149 -22.35 -14.80 -5.41
C GLN A 149 -23.73 -15.38 -5.74
N ARG A 150 -23.83 -16.10 -6.85
CA ARG A 150 -25.01 -16.89 -7.21
C ARG A 150 -24.91 -18.28 -6.58
N ILE A 151 -25.73 -18.56 -5.58
CA ILE A 151 -25.88 -19.88 -4.97
C ILE A 151 -27.10 -20.54 -5.59
N VAL A 152 -26.89 -21.60 -6.38
CA VAL A 152 -27.98 -22.43 -6.89
C VAL A 152 -28.12 -23.63 -5.94
N THR A 153 -29.21 -23.68 -5.20
CA THR A 153 -29.55 -24.81 -4.33
C THR A 153 -30.50 -25.73 -5.08
N GLU A 154 -30.07 -26.97 -5.29
CA GLU A 154 -30.91 -27.99 -5.89
C GLU A 154 -31.71 -28.71 -4.79
N LYS A 155 -33.02 -28.53 -4.79
CA LYS A 155 -33.92 -29.20 -3.86
C LYS A 155 -34.65 -30.33 -4.58
N ASN A 156 -34.33 -31.55 -4.17
CA ASN A 156 -35.01 -32.75 -4.63
C ASN A 156 -36.25 -32.98 -3.77
N HIS A 157 -37.40 -32.96 -4.41
CA HIS A 157 -38.68 -33.24 -3.78
C HIS A 157 -39.15 -34.63 -4.20
N SER A 158 -39.83 -35.32 -3.28
CA SER A 158 -40.56 -36.53 -3.60
C SER A 158 -41.95 -36.49 -2.96
N ALA A 159 -42.95 -37.00 -3.66
CA ALA A 159 -44.30 -37.15 -3.16
C ALA A 159 -44.83 -38.56 -3.44
N VAL A 160 -45.84 -38.96 -2.65
CA VAL A 160 -46.55 -40.24 -2.78
C VAL A 160 -45.57 -41.43 -2.80
N PHE A 161 -44.92 -41.72 -1.66
CA PHE A 161 -43.96 -42.84 -1.51
C PHE A 161 -42.84 -42.89 -2.58
N GLY A 162 -42.50 -41.75 -3.21
CA GLY A 162 -41.45 -41.67 -4.22
C GLY A 162 -41.92 -41.90 -5.66
N LEU A 163 -43.22 -42.01 -5.93
CA LEU A 163 -43.77 -42.15 -7.28
C LEU A 163 -43.62 -40.88 -8.12
N PHE A 164 -43.53 -39.72 -7.46
CA PHE A 164 -43.26 -38.45 -8.12
C PHE A 164 -41.99 -37.85 -7.52
N GLN A 165 -41.01 -37.60 -8.37
CA GLN A 165 -39.77 -36.91 -8.03
C GLN A 165 -39.63 -35.71 -8.94
N TRP A 166 -39.29 -34.57 -8.37
CA TRP A 166 -38.95 -33.39 -9.14
C TRP A 166 -37.88 -32.59 -8.43
N THR A 167 -37.11 -31.88 -9.22
CA THR A 167 -36.03 -31.03 -8.75
C THR A 167 -36.46 -29.58 -8.90
N THR A 168 -36.31 -28.78 -7.85
CA THR A 168 -36.41 -27.33 -7.95
C THR A 168 -35.03 -26.71 -7.82
N HIS A 169 -34.75 -25.73 -8.65
CA HIS A 169 -33.55 -24.91 -8.55
C HIS A 169 -33.93 -23.61 -7.85
N GLU A 170 -33.43 -23.42 -6.65
CA GLU A 170 -33.56 -22.15 -5.94
C GLU A 170 -32.28 -21.35 -6.16
N GLU A 171 -32.42 -20.21 -6.83
CA GLU A 171 -31.32 -19.28 -7.04
C GLU A 171 -31.36 -18.22 -5.95
N LYS A 172 -30.28 -18.14 -5.16
CA LYS A 172 -30.08 -17.07 -4.19
C LYS A 172 -28.84 -16.27 -4.56
N ILE A 173 -29.02 -14.97 -4.76
CA ILE A 173 -27.93 -14.02 -4.93
C ILE A 173 -27.56 -13.52 -3.53
N VAL A 174 -26.32 -13.77 -3.09
CA VAL A 174 -25.82 -13.39 -1.78
C VAL A 174 -24.60 -12.48 -1.95
N GLU A 175 -24.51 -11.43 -1.14
CA GLU A 175 -23.31 -10.60 -1.06
C GLU A 175 -22.12 -11.48 -0.62
N ARG A 176 -20.95 -11.21 -1.22
CA ARG A 176 -19.77 -12.05 -1.06
C ARG A 176 -18.78 -11.38 -0.10
N ASP A 177 -18.55 -12.01 1.04
CA ASP A 177 -17.47 -11.62 1.94
C ASP A 177 -16.13 -12.22 1.49
N LEU A 178 -15.05 -11.43 1.57
CA LEU A 178 -13.71 -11.88 1.25
C LEU A 178 -13.12 -12.67 2.43
N GLY A 179 -12.75 -13.94 2.20
CA GLY A 179 -12.03 -14.74 3.19
C GLY A 179 -10.61 -14.21 3.47
N LEU A 180 -10.02 -14.58 4.61
CA LEU A 180 -8.71 -14.11 5.08
C LEU A 180 -7.60 -14.20 4.02
N LYS A 181 -7.50 -15.31 3.30
CA LYS A 181 -6.51 -15.48 2.21
C LYS A 181 -6.70 -14.47 1.08
N SER A 182 -7.94 -14.14 0.74
CA SER A 182 -8.25 -13.14 -0.28
C SER A 182 -7.87 -11.73 0.19
N VAL A 183 -8.09 -11.44 1.48
CA VAL A 183 -7.66 -10.17 2.09
C VAL A 183 -6.13 -10.03 2.05
N GLN A 184 -5.37 -11.07 2.38
CA GLN A 184 -3.91 -11.05 2.30
C GLN A 184 -3.43 -10.81 0.86
N LEU A 185 -3.96 -11.56 -0.11
CA LEU A 185 -3.63 -11.39 -1.52
C LEU A 185 -3.92 -9.96 -2.01
N LEU A 186 -5.06 -9.41 -1.61
CA LEU A 186 -5.46 -8.06 -1.94
C LEU A 186 -4.51 -7.02 -1.34
N GLN A 187 -4.13 -7.19 -0.06
CA GLN A 187 -3.14 -6.32 0.58
C GLN A 187 -1.77 -6.37 -0.12
N ASN A 188 -1.28 -7.56 -0.48
CA ASN A 188 -0.05 -7.72 -1.24
C ASN A 188 -0.13 -7.01 -2.60
N PHE A 189 -1.27 -7.14 -3.30
CA PHE A 189 -1.50 -6.44 -4.57
C PHE A 189 -1.46 -4.92 -4.42
N PHE A 190 -2.20 -4.37 -3.44
CA PHE A 190 -2.21 -2.92 -3.14
C PHE A 190 -0.82 -2.40 -2.80
N ARG A 191 -0.09 -3.12 -1.93
CA ARG A 191 1.29 -2.82 -1.54
C ARG A 191 2.22 -2.81 -2.75
N MET A 192 2.13 -3.82 -3.62
CA MET A 192 2.92 -3.89 -4.84
C MET A 192 2.65 -2.71 -5.77
N LYS A 193 1.38 -2.35 -5.98
CA LYS A 193 0.98 -1.21 -6.83
C LYS A 193 1.50 0.13 -6.29
N ALA A 194 1.48 0.32 -4.98
CA ALA A 194 2.08 1.49 -4.33
C ALA A 194 3.60 1.56 -4.53
N LEU A 195 4.33 0.46 -4.33
CA LEU A 195 5.76 0.40 -4.61
C LEU A 195 6.08 0.64 -6.09
N GLN A 196 5.25 0.14 -7.01
CA GLN A 196 5.34 0.46 -8.43
C GLN A 196 5.12 1.94 -8.73
N GLY A 197 4.27 2.63 -7.96
CA GLY A 197 4.14 4.08 -8.00
C GLY A 197 5.46 4.78 -7.69
N PHE A 198 6.08 4.45 -6.55
CA PHE A 198 7.40 4.99 -6.20
C PHE A 198 8.47 4.67 -7.25
N TYR A 199 8.46 3.46 -7.81
CA TYR A 199 9.41 3.06 -8.84
C TYR A 199 9.25 3.88 -10.13
N LYS A 200 8.02 4.07 -10.61
CA LYS A 200 7.72 4.85 -11.83
C LYS A 200 8.15 6.31 -11.71
N GLU A 201 8.00 6.90 -10.54
CA GLU A 201 8.39 8.29 -10.26
C GLU A 201 9.87 8.44 -9.88
N GLY A 202 10.66 7.35 -9.93
CA GLY A 202 12.10 7.36 -9.66
C GLY A 202 12.46 7.58 -8.19
N VAL A 203 11.53 7.36 -7.26
CA VAL A 203 11.79 7.41 -5.81
C VAL A 203 12.63 6.21 -5.38
N ILE A 204 12.35 5.03 -5.93
CA ILE A 204 13.11 3.79 -5.71
C ILE A 204 13.58 3.21 -7.05
N ASP A 205 14.71 2.52 -7.02
CA ASP A 205 15.33 1.94 -8.22
C ASP A 205 15.00 0.45 -8.39
N SER A 206 14.40 -0.18 -7.36
CA SER A 206 14.02 -1.58 -7.36
C SER A 206 12.91 -1.86 -6.34
N ILE A 207 12.21 -2.97 -6.54
CA ILE A 207 11.18 -3.49 -5.63
C ILE A 207 11.64 -4.87 -5.17
N ASN A 208 11.49 -5.17 -3.88
CA ASN A 208 11.88 -6.45 -3.30
C ASN A 208 10.79 -7.50 -3.51
N TYR A 209 10.93 -8.24 -4.62
CA TYR A 209 10.01 -9.31 -4.96
C TYR A 209 10.40 -10.64 -4.30
N VAL A 210 9.41 -11.30 -3.69
CA VAL A 210 9.54 -12.65 -3.13
C VAL A 210 8.68 -13.66 -3.89
N PRO A 211 9.00 -14.97 -3.82
CA PRO A 211 8.31 -16.00 -4.61
C PRO A 211 6.82 -16.14 -4.30
N SER A 212 6.42 -16.05 -3.04
CA SER A 212 5.02 -16.16 -2.63
C SER A 212 4.65 -15.23 -1.47
N ILE A 213 3.35 -15.11 -1.20
CA ILE A 213 2.81 -14.28 -0.13
C ILE A 213 3.24 -14.77 1.26
N GLU A 214 3.50 -16.07 1.41
CA GLU A 214 4.05 -16.64 2.64
C GLU A 214 5.46 -16.11 2.96
N ASP A 215 6.22 -15.69 1.94
CA ASP A 215 7.57 -15.15 2.08
C ASP A 215 7.61 -13.62 2.33
N VAL A 216 6.46 -12.95 2.22
CA VAL A 216 6.34 -11.50 2.47
C VAL A 216 6.63 -11.16 3.94
N GLY A 217 6.38 -12.12 4.84
CA GLY A 217 6.44 -11.93 6.29
C GLY A 217 5.25 -11.11 6.80
N GLU A 218 4.76 -11.45 8.00
CA GLU A 218 3.81 -10.57 8.68
C GLU A 218 4.55 -9.31 9.12
N ALA A 219 4.45 -8.23 8.33
CA ALA A 219 4.59 -6.90 8.91
C ALA A 219 3.47 -6.82 9.96
N VAL A 220 3.82 -6.92 11.26
CA VAL A 220 2.92 -6.89 12.42
C VAL A 220 1.68 -6.05 12.09
N ILE A 221 0.60 -6.74 11.72
CA ILE A 221 -0.69 -6.12 11.45
C ILE A 221 -1.38 -6.13 12.80
N ASP A 222 -1.23 -5.05 13.57
CA ASP A 222 -2.23 -4.73 14.57
C ASP A 222 -3.51 -4.38 13.81
N ALA A 223 -4.33 -5.42 13.59
CA ALA A 223 -5.70 -5.26 13.17
C ALA A 223 -6.51 -4.76 14.37
N GLN A 224 -7.15 -3.60 14.21
CA GLN A 224 -8.42 -3.34 14.89
C GLN A 224 -9.55 -3.77 13.96
#